data_AF-F1CJ36-F1
#
_entry.id   AF-F1CJ36-F1
#
_cell.length_a   1.000
_cell.length_b   1.000
_cell.length_c   1.000
_cell.angle_alpha   90.00
_cell.angle_beta   90.00
_cell.angle_gamma   90.00
#
_symmetry.space_group_name_H-M   'P 1'
#
loop_
_entity.id
_entity.type
_entity.pdbx_description
1 polymer ?
#
loop_
_entity_poly.entity_id
_entity_poly.type
_entity_poly.pdbx_seq_one_letter_code
_entity_poly.pdbx_strand_id
1 'polypeptide(L)'
;MWPDTLKSLGYSVGAIFIVTFLFLGLDLLSALIVVVTIMMIIINLMGLMYWWNISLNAVSLVNLVVGIGISVEFCSHLTRCFAISPEPTRSKRSEDALRRMGSSILSGITLTDCGILVLAFAKSQIFQVFYFRMYLGIIAFG
;
A
#
# COMPACT_ATOMS: atom_id res chain seq x y z
N MET A 1 15.76 -6.61 -15.22
CA MET A 1 14.81 -5.67 -14.59
C MET A 1 13.41 -6.25 -14.52
N TRP A 2 12.63 -6.35 -15.61
CA TRP A 2 11.28 -6.95 -15.58
C TRP A 2 11.16 -8.33 -14.91
N PRO A 3 12.03 -9.33 -15.20
CA PRO A 3 11.97 -10.62 -14.50
C PRO A 3 12.31 -10.50 -13.01
N ASP A 4 13.20 -9.59 -12.64
CA ASP A 4 13.57 -9.33 -11.24
C ASP A 4 12.42 -8.65 -10.51
N THR A 5 11.78 -7.67 -11.15
CA THR A 5 10.59 -6.98 -10.65
C THR A 5 9.45 -7.95 -10.42
N LEU A 6 9.12 -8.81 -11.39
CA LEU A 6 8.05 -9.80 -11.23
C LEU A 6 8.36 -10.80 -10.12
N LYS A 7 9.61 -11.27 -9.99
CA LYS A 7 10.03 -12.16 -8.91
C LYS A 7 9.93 -11.47 -7.54
N SER A 8 10.47 -10.26 -7.40
CA SER A 8 10.45 -9.52 -6.14
C SER A 8 9.02 -9.20 -5.70
N LEU A 9 8.19 -8.68 -6.61
CA LEU A 9 6.78 -8.41 -6.33
C LEU A 9 6.02 -9.70 -5.99
N GLY A 10 6.26 -10.78 -6.73
CA GLY A 10 5.65 -12.09 -6.46
C GLY A 10 6.00 -12.63 -5.08
N TYR A 11 7.28 -12.57 -4.67
CA TYR A 11 7.70 -12.97 -3.33
C TYR A 11 7.07 -12.10 -2.23
N SER A 12 7.01 -10.77 -2.45
CA SER A 12 6.36 -9.86 -1.50
C SER A 12 4.88 -10.18 -1.33
N VAL A 13 4.12 -10.31 -2.42
CA VAL A 13 2.68 -10.61 -2.39
C VAL A 13 2.42 -11.99 -1.77
N GLY A 14 3.23 -13.00 -2.11
CA GLY A 14 3.13 -14.34 -1.51
C GLY A 14 3.39 -14.32 0.00
N ALA A 15 4.42 -13.60 0.44
CA ALA A 15 4.71 -13.45 1.87
C ALA A 15 3.56 -12.75 2.62
N ILE A 16 3.01 -11.67 2.04
CA ILE A 16 1.87 -10.94 2.58
C ILE A 16 0.65 -11.85 2.71
N PHE A 17 0.36 -12.65 1.69
CA PHE A 17 -0.76 -13.59 1.74
C PHE A 17 -0.62 -14.55 2.92
N ILE A 18 0.56 -15.18 3.06
CA ILE A 18 0.83 -16.16 4.12
C ILE A 18 0.70 -15.51 5.51
N VAL A 19 1.35 -14.35 5.71
CA VAL A 19 1.33 -13.65 7.00
C VAL A 19 -0.07 -13.16 7.34
N THR A 20 -0.78 -12.52 6.40
CA THR A 20 -2.14 -12.02 6.63
C THR A 20 -3.10 -13.16 6.93
N PHE A 21 -2.97 -14.29 6.21
CA PHE A 21 -3.78 -15.50 6.43
C PHE A 21 -3.58 -16.08 7.83
N LEU A 22 -2.33 -16.19 8.29
CA LEU A 22 -2.00 -16.64 9.65
C LEU A 22 -2.53 -15.68 10.72
N PHE A 23 -2.29 -14.38 10.56
CA PHE A 23 -2.65 -13.37 11.56
C PHE A 23 -4.15 -13.08 11.67
N LEU A 24 -4.93 -13.31 10.61
CA LEU A 24 -6.39 -13.20 10.63
C LEU A 24 -7.10 -14.49 11.11
N GLY A 25 -6.36 -15.49 11.58
CA GLY A 25 -6.95 -16.73 12.11
C GLY A 25 -7.43 -17.70 11.03
N LEU A 26 -6.67 -17.83 9.95
CA LEU A 26 -6.92 -18.74 8.81
C LEU A 26 -8.18 -18.39 7.98
N ASP A 27 -8.61 -17.12 8.01
CA ASP A 27 -9.68 -16.64 7.13
C ASP A 27 -9.14 -16.36 5.71
N LEU A 28 -9.34 -17.32 4.82
CA LEU A 28 -8.90 -17.27 3.43
C LEU A 28 -9.52 -16.12 2.65
N LEU A 29 -10.79 -15.80 2.91
CA LEU A 29 -11.51 -14.77 2.16
C LEU A 29 -10.95 -13.38 2.48
N SER A 30 -10.73 -13.09 3.76
CA SER A 30 -10.15 -11.82 4.18
C SER A 30 -8.72 -11.64 3.68
N ALA A 31 -7.89 -12.69 3.75
CA ALA A 31 -6.53 -12.65 3.21
C ALA A 31 -6.51 -12.43 1.68
N LEU A 32 -7.43 -13.07 0.96
CA LEU A 32 -7.55 -12.89 -0.50
C LEU A 32 -7.97 -11.46 -0.85
N ILE A 33 -8.92 -10.87 -0.12
CA ILE A 33 -9.36 -9.48 -0.33
C ILE A 33 -8.16 -8.53 -0.17
N VAL A 34 -7.37 -8.67 0.90
CA VAL A 34 -6.18 -7.85 1.14
C VAL A 34 -5.18 -7.96 -0.03
N VAL A 35 -4.89 -9.18 -0.48
CA VAL A 35 -3.97 -9.41 -1.60
C VAL A 35 -4.48 -8.79 -2.90
N VAL A 36 -5.77 -8.94 -3.20
CA VAL A 36 -6.38 -8.35 -4.39
C VAL A 36 -6.29 -6.82 -4.33
N THR A 37 -6.56 -6.20 -3.18
CA THR A 37 -6.42 -4.75 -2.98
C THR A 37 -4.98 -4.31 -3.23
N ILE A 38 -3.99 -5.01 -2.68
CA ILE A 38 -2.56 -4.69 -2.89
C ILE A 38 -2.17 -4.82 -4.37
N MET A 39 -2.65 -5.87 -5.06
CA MET A 39 -2.41 -6.02 -6.49
C MET A 39 -2.99 -4.86 -7.29
N MET A 40 -4.19 -4.37 -6.94
CA MET A 40 -4.77 -3.18 -7.55
C MET A 40 -3.91 -1.93 -7.32
N ILE A 41 -3.40 -1.74 -6.09
CA ILE A 41 -2.52 -0.60 -5.76
C ILE A 41 -1.24 -0.65 -6.60
N ILE A 42 -0.60 -1.82 -6.71
CA ILE A 42 0.60 -2.01 -7.53
C ILE A 42 0.32 -1.65 -9.00
N ILE A 43 -0.79 -2.13 -9.56
CA ILE A 43 -1.16 -1.85 -10.95
C ILE A 43 -1.38 -0.34 -11.15
N ASN A 44 -2.06 0.33 -10.22
CA ASN A 44 -2.27 1.78 -10.25
C ASN A 44 -0.95 2.55 -10.16
N LEU A 45 -0.02 2.12 -9.31
CA LEU A 45 1.33 2.71 -9.22
C LEU A 45 2.14 2.53 -10.50
N MET A 46 2.08 1.35 -11.12
CA MET A 46 2.72 1.14 -12.42
C MET A 46 2.08 2.00 -13.51
N GLY A 47 0.76 2.18 -13.49
CA GLY A 47 0.02 3.08 -14.38
C GLY A 47 0.43 4.55 -14.20
N LEU A 48 0.60 4.99 -12.96
CA LEU A 48 1.12 6.32 -12.64
C LEU A 48 2.56 6.50 -13.11
N MET A 49 3.41 5.50 -12.92
CA MET A 49 4.79 5.52 -13.44
C MET A 49 4.81 5.70 -14.96
N TYR A 50 3.89 5.04 -15.67
CA TYR A 50 3.73 5.24 -17.11
C TYR A 50 3.29 6.68 -17.44
N TRP A 51 2.28 7.21 -16.75
CA TRP A 51 1.77 8.56 -17.03
C TRP A 51 2.79 9.66 -16.74
N TRP A 52 3.59 9.50 -15.69
CA TRP A 52 4.66 10.44 -15.30
C TRP A 52 6.03 10.15 -15.93
N ASN A 53 6.11 9.23 -16.89
CA ASN A 53 7.35 8.84 -17.58
C ASN A 53 8.49 8.45 -16.62
N ILE A 54 8.15 7.76 -15.54
CA ILE A 54 9.13 7.24 -14.56
C ILE A 54 9.67 5.91 -15.08
N SER A 55 10.98 5.84 -15.27
CA SER A 55 11.62 4.60 -15.75
C SER A 55 11.65 3.52 -14.67
N LEU A 56 11.38 2.27 -15.07
CA LEU A 56 11.48 1.10 -14.20
C LEU A 56 12.96 0.72 -14.02
N ASN A 57 13.56 1.20 -12.94
CA ASN A 57 14.93 0.92 -12.52
C ASN A 57 14.99 0.36 -11.09
N ALA A 58 16.18 0.07 -10.59
CA ALA A 58 16.37 -0.47 -9.24
C ALA A 58 15.79 0.43 -8.14
N VAL A 59 15.88 1.76 -8.28
CA VAL A 59 15.33 2.72 -7.31
C VAL A 59 13.80 2.67 -7.31
N SER A 60 13.17 2.71 -8.48
CA SER A 60 11.72 2.60 -8.60
C SER A 60 11.18 1.25 -8.14
N LEU A 61 11.94 0.16 -8.34
CA LEU A 61 11.57 -1.16 -7.83
C LEU A 61 11.56 -1.19 -6.30
N VAL A 62 12.58 -0.62 -5.66
CA VAL A 62 12.61 -0.49 -4.19
C VAL A 62 11.43 0.35 -3.71
N ASN A 63 11.12 1.46 -4.36
CA ASN A 63 9.98 2.30 -4.01
C ASN A 63 8.64 1.57 -4.18
N LEU A 64 8.48 0.75 -5.23
CA LEU A 64 7.31 -0.13 -5.38
C LEU A 64 7.17 -1.12 -4.23
N VAL A 65 8.26 -1.76 -3.80
CA VAL A 65 8.26 -2.69 -2.67
C VAL A 65 7.95 -1.98 -1.35
N VAL A 66 8.47 -0.77 -1.13
CA VAL A 66 8.13 0.06 0.03
C VAL A 66 6.64 0.43 0.00
N GLY A 67 6.10 0.79 -1.17
CA GLY A 67 4.68 1.09 -1.34
C GLY A 67 3.79 -0.08 -0.94
N ILE A 68 4.15 -1.29 -1.34
CA ILE A 68 3.46 -2.51 -0.91
C ILE A 68 3.44 -2.64 0.61
N GLY A 69 4.58 -2.42 1.28
CA GLY A 69 4.68 -2.52 2.74
C GLY A 69 3.73 -1.56 3.46
N ILE A 70 3.70 -0.30 3.01
CA ILE A 70 2.81 0.73 3.56
C ILE A 70 1.34 0.37 3.33
N SER A 71 0.97 -0.05 2.12
CA SER A 71 -0.41 -0.46 1.81
C SER A 71 -0.88 -1.66 2.64
N VAL A 72 0.01 -2.62 2.92
CA VAL A 72 -0.29 -3.80 3.77
C VAL A 72 -0.62 -3.37 5.19
N GLU A 73 0.12 -2.41 5.74
CA GLU A 73 -0.12 -1.90 7.09
C GLU A 73 -1.57 -1.41 7.21
N PHE A 74 -2.02 -0.54 6.30
CA PHE A 74 -3.39 -0.02 6.32
C PHE A 74 -4.44 -1.10 6.06
N CYS A 75 -4.25 -1.92 5.02
CA CYS A 75 -5.23 -2.94 4.63
C CYS A 75 -5.40 -4.03 5.71
N SER A 76 -4.31 -4.49 6.31
CA SER A 76 -4.34 -5.54 7.34
C SER A 76 -5.03 -5.05 8.62
N HIS A 77 -4.73 -3.82 9.05
CA HIS A 77 -5.34 -3.19 10.21
C HIS A 77 -6.85 -2.98 10.03
N LEU A 78 -7.27 -2.48 8.87
CA LEU A 78 -8.69 -2.26 8.56
C LEU A 78 -9.45 -3.59 8.46
N THR A 79 -8.89 -4.57 7.77
CA THR A 79 -9.50 -5.90 7.60
C THR A 79 -9.60 -6.63 8.94
N ARG A 80 -8.58 -6.52 9.80
CA ARG A 80 -8.61 -7.10 11.15
C ARG A 80 -9.69 -6.44 12.00
N CYS A 81 -9.81 -5.13 11.99
CA CYS A 81 -10.88 -4.42 12.72
C CYS A 81 -12.27 -4.79 12.21
N PHE A 82 -12.43 -4.95 10.89
CA PHE A 82 -13.65 -5.48 10.31
C PHE A 82 -13.94 -6.91 10.81
N ALA A 83 -12.93 -7.78 10.80
CA ALA A 83 -13.04 -9.19 11.19
C ALA A 83 -13.49 -9.38 12.64
N ILE A 84 -12.96 -8.59 13.58
CA ILE A 84 -13.26 -8.69 15.02
C ILE A 84 -14.44 -7.82 15.48
N SER A 85 -15.01 -6.98 14.61
CA SER A 85 -16.10 -6.08 14.98
C SER A 85 -17.36 -6.88 15.39
N PRO A 86 -18.00 -6.56 16.54
CA PRO A 86 -19.17 -7.26 17.04
C PRO A 86 -20.49 -6.84 16.34
N GLU A 87 -20.43 -5.91 15.38
CA GLU A 87 -21.62 -5.37 14.72
C GLU A 87 -22.37 -6.45 13.89
N PRO A 88 -23.71 -6.46 13.90
CA PRO A 88 -24.51 -7.57 13.35
C PRO A 88 -24.58 -7.59 11.82
N THR A 89 -24.31 -6.46 11.16
CA THR A 89 -24.39 -6.34 9.69
C THR A 89 -23.03 -5.97 9.10
N ARG A 90 -22.74 -6.45 7.89
CA ARG A 90 -21.48 -6.15 7.20
C ARG A 90 -21.28 -4.63 7.02
N SER A 91 -22.35 -3.88 6.72
CA SER A 91 -22.27 -2.42 6.57
C SER A 91 -21.88 -1.71 7.87
N LYS A 92 -22.43 -2.14 9.01
CA LYS A 92 -22.07 -1.57 10.31
C LYS A 92 -20.65 -1.96 10.73
N ARG A 93 -20.22 -3.19 10.43
CA ARG A 93 -18.83 -3.63 10.64
C ARG A 93 -17.83 -2.80 9.84
N SER A 94 -18.14 -2.45 8.58
CA SER A 94 -17.29 -1.57 7.78
C SER A 94 -17.25 -0.15 8.33
N GLU A 95 -18.39 0.37 8.80
CA GLU A 95 -18.46 1.68 9.44
C GLU A 95 -17.66 1.74 10.74
N ASP A 96 -17.77 0.72 11.59
CA ASP A 96 -17.01 0.60 12.85
C ASP A 96 -15.50 0.46 12.58
N ALA A 97 -15.11 -0.38 11.62
CA ALA A 97 -13.70 -0.53 11.22
C ALA A 97 -13.11 0.79 10.70
N LEU A 98 -13.85 1.51 9.86
CA LEU A 98 -13.42 2.80 9.33
C LEU A 98 -13.39 3.89 10.41
N ARG A 99 -14.35 3.91 11.35
CA ARG A 99 -14.33 4.86 12.47
C ARG A 99 -13.14 4.65 13.41
N ARG A 100 -12.78 3.39 13.69
CA ARG A 100 -11.68 3.07 14.60
C ARG A 100 -10.32 3.26 13.96
N MET A 101 -10.14 2.78 12.73
CA MET A 101 -8.82 2.78 12.08
C MET A 101 -8.62 3.97 11.13
N GLY A 102 -9.68 4.55 10.58
CA GLY A 102 -9.58 5.61 9.59
C GLY A 102 -8.85 6.84 10.10
N SER A 103 -9.09 7.27 11.34
CA SER A 103 -8.36 8.40 11.94
C SER A 103 -6.87 8.11 12.12
N SER A 104 -6.52 6.89 12.53
CA SER A 104 -5.12 6.46 12.69
C SER A 104 -4.40 6.37 11.35
N ILE A 105 -5.07 5.83 10.32
CA ILE A 105 -4.55 5.71 8.96
C ILE A 105 -4.33 7.12 8.37
N LEU A 106 -5.33 8.00 8.45
CA LEU A 106 -5.21 9.37 7.95
C LEU A 106 -4.10 10.15 8.66
N SER A 107 -3.98 10.01 9.98
CA SER A 107 -2.89 10.64 10.74
C SER A 107 -1.52 10.13 10.26
N GLY A 108 -1.36 8.81 10.09
CA GLY A 108 -0.11 8.21 9.58
C GLY A 108 0.23 8.70 8.17
N ILE A 109 -0.77 8.79 7.28
CA ILE A 109 -0.60 9.31 5.93
C ILE A 109 -0.17 10.78 5.96
N THR A 110 -0.83 11.63 6.75
CA THR A 110 -0.48 13.07 6.84
C THR A 110 0.95 13.30 7.33
N LEU A 111 1.44 12.46 8.25
CA LEU A 111 2.81 12.55 8.74
C LEU A 111 3.82 12.21 7.63
N THR A 112 3.53 11.17 6.86
CA THR A 112 4.39 10.72 5.75
C THR A 112 4.40 11.76 4.62
N ASP A 113 3.25 12.34 4.31
CA ASP A 113 3.10 13.36 3.27
C ASP A 113 3.85 14.65 3.61
N CYS A 114 3.81 15.10 4.87
CA CYS A 114 4.64 16.23 5.34
C CYS A 114 6.13 16.00 5.09
N GLY A 115 6.63 14.77 5.29
CA GLY A 115 8.01 14.40 5.01
C GLY A 115 8.33 14.42 3.51
N ILE A 116 7.40 13.93 2.67
CA ILE A 116 7.57 13.85 1.22
C ILE A 116 7.52 15.24 0.59
N LEU A 117 6.70 16.16 1.10
CA LEU A 117 6.59 17.54 0.62
C LEU A 117 7.94 18.28 0.66
N VAL A 118 8.83 17.95 1.61
CA VAL A 118 10.19 18.51 1.66
C VAL A 118 11.01 18.12 0.43
N LEU A 119 10.79 16.94 -0.14
CA LEU A 119 11.48 16.49 -1.36
C LEU A 119 11.06 17.29 -2.60
N ALA A 120 9.91 17.97 -2.59
CA ALA A 120 9.52 18.86 -3.68
C ALA A 120 10.53 20.00 -3.87
N PHE A 121 11.16 20.46 -2.78
CA PHE A 121 12.16 21.53 -2.80
C PHE A 121 13.58 21.05 -3.10
N ALA A 122 13.80 19.75 -3.27
CA ALA A 122 15.12 19.20 -3.60
C ALA A 122 15.54 19.60 -5.03
N LYS A 123 16.78 20.08 -5.20
CA LYS A 123 17.28 20.49 -6.52
C LYS A 123 17.63 19.33 -7.47
N SER A 124 17.71 18.11 -6.95
CA SER A 124 18.08 16.94 -7.75
C SER A 124 16.87 16.35 -8.48
N GLN A 125 17.02 16.16 -9.78
CA GLN A 125 16.02 15.52 -10.64
C GLN A 125 15.67 14.09 -10.16
N ILE A 126 16.62 13.38 -9.57
CA ILE A 126 16.39 12.03 -9.04
C ILE A 126 15.39 12.08 -7.88
N PHE A 127 15.57 13.02 -6.95
CA PHE A 127 14.69 13.16 -5.79
C PHE A 127 13.29 13.66 -6.16
N GLN A 128 13.18 14.62 -7.09
CA GLN A 128 11.88 15.11 -7.53
C GLN A 128 11.09 14.09 -8.37
N VAL A 129 11.75 13.33 -9.25
CA VAL A 129 11.04 12.42 -10.17
C VAL A 129 10.87 11.03 -9.59
N PHE A 130 11.90 10.42 -9.00
CA PHE A 130 11.79 9.04 -8.51
C PHE A 130 11.27 8.92 -7.09
N TYR A 131 11.55 9.89 -6.22
CA TYR A 131 11.12 9.81 -4.82
C TYR A 131 9.84 10.61 -4.58
N PHE A 132 9.80 11.90 -4.90
CA PHE A 132 8.62 12.72 -4.66
C PHE A 132 7.38 12.21 -5.43
N ARG A 133 7.47 12.03 -6.75
CA ARG A 133 6.31 11.55 -7.54
C ARG A 133 5.88 10.14 -7.19
N MET A 134 6.81 9.19 -6.99
CA MET A 134 6.42 7.82 -6.62
C MET A 134 5.80 7.75 -5.24
N TYR A 135 6.38 8.44 -4.23
CA TYR A 135 5.82 8.41 -2.89
C TYR A 135 4.46 9.11 -2.79
N LEU A 136 4.27 10.21 -3.54
CA LEU A 136 2.95 10.84 -3.68
C LEU A 136 1.95 9.85 -4.28
N GLY A 137 2.35 9.09 -5.31
CA GLY A 137 1.53 8.01 -5.86
C GLY A 137 1.17 6.93 -4.84
N ILE A 138 2.14 6.47 -4.06
CA ILE A 138 1.94 5.45 -3.00
C ILE A 138 0.91 5.92 -1.98
N ILE A 139 0.97 7.19 -1.58
CA ILE A 139 0.01 7.78 -0.64
C ILE A 139 -1.36 7.99 -1.27
N ALA A 140 -1.42 8.41 -2.54
CA ALA A 140 -2.68 8.69 -3.20
C ALA A 140 -3.49 7.41 -3.51
N PHE A 141 -2.80 6.29 -3.77
CA PHE A 141 -3.45 5.02 -4.13
C PHE A 141 -3.52 4.00 -2.98
N GLY A 142 -2.63 4.10 -1.99
CA GLY A 142 -2.55 3.19 -0.84
C GLY A 142 -3.57 3.52 0.25
#